data_AF-A0A257LWT5-F1
#
_entry.id   AF-A0A257LWT5-F1
#
_cell.length_a   1.000
_cell.length_b   1.000
_cell.length_c   1.000
_cell.angle_alpha   90.00
_cell.angle_beta   90.00
_cell.angle_gamma   90.00
#
_symmetry.space_group_name_H-M   'P 1'
#
loop_
_entity.id
_entity.type
_entity.pdbx_description
1 polymer ?
#
loop_
_entity_poly.entity_id
_entity_poly.type
_entity_poly.pdbx_seq_one_letter_code
_entity_poly.pdbx_strand_id
1 'polypeptide(L)'
;MAPNGFALIVTLSLMILLTVIAVGLLTLSSISLRGSTTQSAQATARANARMALIMAIGELQKSTGPDQRVTMTSSLRTGAEPVNSNWTGVTDVSPSALTPDAKSAQISWLVSGDKPDPVKTLTRSTQMNQGDALKLATFNTSSTTTADLLAPVVNVTQGNNKGRFAWWIGDEGTKARVDIAKPQAVPASDRERLASSQSALEGGFSKLGGNWSKLAPAPVGSIDKTALISMQTAWPACECHHRWHESRSFPDL
;
A
#
# COMPACT_ATOMS: atom_id res chain seq x y z
N MET A 1 -64.25 -14.38 -44.42
CA MET A 1 -63.91 -13.19 -43.61
C MET A 1 -62.64 -13.52 -42.84
N ALA A 2 -61.47 -13.17 -43.38
CA ALA A 2 -60.19 -13.60 -42.80
C ALA A 2 -59.91 -12.83 -41.48
N PRO A 3 -59.49 -13.52 -40.40
CA PRO A 3 -59.20 -12.90 -39.12
C PRO A 3 -57.86 -12.12 -39.19
N ASN A 4 -57.93 -10.84 -39.54
CA ASN A 4 -56.76 -9.95 -39.71
C ASN A 4 -56.08 -9.52 -38.39
N GLY A 5 -56.54 -10.00 -37.22
CA GLY A 5 -56.02 -9.62 -35.90
C GLY A 5 -54.91 -10.53 -35.35
N PHE A 6 -54.90 -11.82 -35.71
CA PHE A 6 -53.98 -12.80 -35.09
C PHE A 6 -52.52 -12.59 -35.51
N ALA A 7 -52.28 -12.25 -36.78
CA ALA A 7 -50.93 -11.96 -37.29
C ALA A 7 -50.27 -10.75 -36.60
N LEU A 8 -51.06 -9.74 -36.23
CA LEU A 8 -50.56 -8.56 -35.53
C LEU A 8 -50.09 -8.92 -34.10
N ILE A 9 -50.83 -9.77 -33.41
CA ILE A 9 -50.49 -10.21 -32.05
C ILE A 9 -49.22 -11.08 -32.05
N VAL A 10 -49.07 -11.94 -33.07
CA VAL A 10 -47.87 -12.78 -33.23
C VAL A 10 -46.64 -11.93 -33.55
N THR A 11 -46.76 -10.91 -34.40
CA THR A 11 -45.63 -10.02 -34.73
C THR A 11 -45.26 -9.10 -33.57
N LEU A 12 -46.24 -8.57 -32.83
CA LEU A 12 -45.99 -7.78 -31.63
C LEU A 12 -45.31 -8.61 -30.53
N SER A 13 -45.79 -9.82 -30.28
CA SER A 13 -45.19 -10.72 -29.28
C SER A 13 -43.79 -11.19 -29.70
N LEU A 14 -43.57 -11.47 -30.99
CA LEU A 14 -42.24 -11.80 -31.52
C LEU A 14 -41.27 -10.62 -31.41
N MET A 15 -41.68 -9.40 -31.76
CA MET A 15 -40.84 -8.21 -31.61
C MET A 15 -40.50 -7.93 -30.15
N ILE A 16 -41.48 -8.02 -29.24
CA ILE A 16 -41.25 -7.83 -27.81
C ILE A 16 -40.26 -8.89 -27.29
N LEU A 17 -40.46 -10.16 -27.64
CA LEU A 17 -39.54 -11.23 -27.25
C LEU A 17 -38.10 -10.95 -27.73
N LEU A 18 -37.93 -10.56 -29.00
CA LEU A 18 -36.63 -10.25 -29.58
C LEU A 18 -35.97 -9.04 -28.88
N THR A 19 -36.75 -8.00 -28.56
CA THR A 19 -36.22 -6.82 -27.86
C THR A 19 -35.75 -7.16 -26.44
N VAL A 20 -36.49 -7.99 -25.71
CA VAL A 20 -36.10 -8.43 -24.36
C VAL A 20 -34.80 -9.24 -24.40
N ILE A 21 -34.67 -10.16 -25.36
CA ILE A 21 -33.43 -10.93 -25.55
C ILE A 21 -32.26 -10.01 -25.91
N ALA A 22 -32.47 -9.06 -26.83
CA ALA A 22 -31.43 -8.12 -27.23
C ALA A 22 -30.93 -7.27 -26.05
N VAL A 23 -31.83 -6.75 -25.21
CA VAL A 23 -31.46 -5.99 -24.00
C VAL A 23 -30.75 -6.86 -22.97
N GLY A 24 -31.19 -8.11 -22.79
CA GLY A 24 -30.52 -9.07 -21.91
C GLY A 24 -29.07 -9.33 -22.33
N LEU A 25 -28.84 -9.57 -23.64
CA LEU A 25 -27.51 -9.80 -24.19
C LEU A 25 -26.63 -8.55 -24.12
N LEU A 26 -27.18 -7.36 -24.42
CA LEU A 26 -26.43 -6.09 -24.32
C LEU A 26 -25.95 -5.84 -22.88
N THR A 27 -26.79 -6.16 -21.90
CA THR A 27 -26.47 -6.01 -20.47
C THR A 27 -25.33 -6.95 -20.08
N LEU A 28 -25.36 -8.21 -20.54
CA LEU A 28 -24.31 -9.20 -20.31
C LEU A 28 -22.99 -8.82 -21.01
N SER A 29 -23.04 -8.33 -22.24
CA SER A 29 -21.85 -7.84 -22.94
C SER A 29 -21.24 -6.64 -22.20
N SER A 30 -22.07 -5.72 -21.71
CA SER A 30 -21.61 -4.54 -20.95
C SER A 30 -20.93 -4.93 -19.63
N ILE A 31 -21.46 -5.92 -18.89
CA ILE A 31 -20.83 -6.40 -17.65
C ILE A 31 -19.50 -7.12 -17.94
N SER A 32 -19.47 -7.95 -18.99
CA SER A 32 -18.27 -8.68 -19.41
C SER A 32 -17.14 -7.74 -19.84
N LEU A 33 -17.45 -6.70 -20.62
CA LEU A 33 -16.48 -5.68 -21.03
C LEU A 33 -15.90 -4.93 -19.83
N ARG A 34 -16.74 -4.54 -18.86
CA ARG A 34 -16.26 -3.91 -17.63
C ARG A 34 -15.32 -4.84 -16.85
N GLY A 35 -15.67 -6.12 -16.71
CA GLY A 35 -14.80 -7.12 -16.06
C GLY A 35 -13.46 -7.31 -16.78
N SER A 36 -13.46 -7.34 -18.11
CA SER A 36 -12.23 -7.47 -18.91
C SER A 36 -11.28 -6.27 -18.72
N THR A 37 -11.81 -5.04 -18.71
CA THR A 37 -10.98 -3.84 -18.52
C THR A 37 -10.30 -3.80 -17.14
N THR A 38 -11.01 -4.20 -16.08
CA THR A 38 -10.43 -4.23 -14.73
C THR A 38 -9.38 -5.33 -14.59
N GLN A 39 -9.62 -6.51 -15.18
CA GLN A 39 -8.65 -7.60 -15.21
C GLN A 39 -7.37 -7.21 -15.97
N SER A 40 -7.51 -6.53 -17.10
CA SER A 40 -6.39 -5.99 -17.87
C SER A 40 -5.58 -4.98 -17.04
N ALA A 41 -6.25 -4.01 -16.41
CA ALA A 41 -5.58 -3.02 -15.55
C ALA A 41 -4.85 -3.66 -14.36
N GLN A 42 -5.44 -4.68 -13.73
CA GLN A 42 -4.78 -5.45 -12.66
C GLN A 42 -3.56 -6.23 -13.16
N ALA A 43 -3.63 -6.82 -14.36
CA ALA A 43 -2.50 -7.52 -14.95
C ALA A 43 -1.33 -6.56 -15.22
N THR A 44 -1.59 -5.37 -15.76
CA THR A 44 -0.57 -4.33 -15.95
C THR A 44 0.01 -3.84 -14.63
N ALA A 45 -0.82 -3.60 -13.61
CA ALA A 45 -0.35 -3.19 -12.28
C ALA A 45 0.55 -4.25 -11.64
N ARG A 46 0.20 -5.54 -11.75
CA ARG A 46 1.02 -6.66 -11.27
C ARG A 46 2.33 -6.78 -12.03
N ALA A 47 2.33 -6.59 -13.35
CA ALA A 47 3.55 -6.59 -14.15
C ALA A 47 4.49 -5.46 -13.72
N ASN A 48 3.96 -4.25 -13.53
CA ASN A 48 4.72 -3.10 -13.04
C ASN A 48 5.29 -3.34 -11.64
N ALA A 49 4.50 -3.95 -10.73
CA ALA A 49 4.96 -4.31 -9.39
C ALA A 49 6.05 -5.38 -9.40
N ARG A 50 5.96 -6.40 -10.26
CA ARG A 50 7.00 -7.43 -10.42
C ARG A 50 8.30 -6.84 -10.95
N MET A 51 8.22 -5.95 -11.93
CA MET A 51 9.39 -5.22 -12.42
C MET A 51 10.00 -4.35 -11.32
N ALA A 52 9.18 -3.62 -10.55
CA ALA A 52 9.64 -2.82 -9.42
C ALA A 52 10.38 -3.67 -8.38
N LEU A 53 9.87 -4.87 -8.07
CA LEU A 53 10.50 -5.82 -7.16
C LEU A 53 11.86 -6.29 -7.68
N ILE A 54 11.96 -6.66 -8.96
CA ILE A 54 13.23 -7.09 -9.57
C ILE A 54 14.27 -5.95 -9.52
N MET A 55 13.85 -4.73 -9.83
CA MET A 55 14.72 -3.54 -9.74
C MET A 55 15.19 -3.29 -8.30
N ALA A 56 14.28 -3.38 -7.32
CA ALA A 56 14.60 -3.21 -5.91
C ALA A 56 15.63 -4.25 -5.44
N ILE A 57 15.45 -5.52 -5.78
CA ILE A 57 16.40 -6.58 -5.43
C ILE A 57 17.76 -6.33 -6.10
N GLY A 58 17.78 -5.90 -7.35
CA GLY A 58 19.02 -5.56 -8.05
C GLY A 58 19.78 -4.41 -7.40
N GLU A 59 19.10 -3.32 -7.04
CA GLU A 59 19.72 -2.20 -6.33
C GLU A 59 20.16 -2.58 -4.91
N LEU A 60 19.41 -3.43 -4.22
CA LEU A 60 19.85 -3.98 -2.93
C LEU A 60 21.14 -4.77 -3.09
N GLN A 61 21.17 -5.77 -3.98
CA GLN A 61 22.35 -6.61 -4.20
C GLN A 61 23.57 -5.80 -4.65
N LYS A 62 23.35 -4.79 -5.51
CA LYS A 62 24.42 -3.90 -5.99
C LYS A 62 24.99 -3.04 -4.86
N SER A 63 24.13 -2.51 -4.00
CA SER A 63 24.55 -1.62 -2.91
C SER A 63 25.07 -2.37 -1.69
N THR A 64 24.60 -3.59 -1.40
CA THR A 64 24.99 -4.42 -0.24
C THR A 64 25.94 -5.56 -0.59
N GLY A 65 26.45 -5.61 -1.83
CA GLY A 65 27.32 -6.70 -2.28
C GLY A 65 28.66 -6.75 -1.53
N PRO A 66 29.43 -5.65 -1.45
CA PRO A 66 30.67 -5.61 -0.67
C PRO A 66 30.42 -5.74 0.84
N ASP A 67 31.33 -6.42 1.55
CA ASP A 67 31.23 -6.67 3.00
C ASP A 67 31.31 -5.38 3.86
N GLN A 68 31.82 -4.29 3.30
CA GLN A 68 31.94 -2.98 3.97
C GLN A 68 30.71 -2.10 3.69
N ARG A 69 29.51 -2.68 3.80
CA ARG A 69 28.23 -2.00 3.56
C ARG A 69 27.37 -2.08 4.80
N VAL A 70 26.86 -0.94 5.24
CA VAL A 70 25.99 -0.83 6.42
C VAL A 70 24.69 -0.17 6.00
N THR A 71 23.57 -0.80 6.38
CA THR A 71 22.23 -0.21 6.23
C THR A 71 21.92 0.71 7.40
N MET A 72 21.23 1.81 7.12
CA MET A 72 20.71 2.71 8.14
C MET A 72 19.39 3.34 7.69
N THR A 73 18.58 3.76 8.66
CA THR A 73 17.39 4.54 8.38
C THR A 73 17.75 6.01 8.17
N SER A 74 16.97 6.72 7.36
CA SER A 74 17.27 8.11 7.02
C SER A 74 17.25 9.06 8.22
N SER A 75 16.50 8.70 9.27
CA SER A 75 16.44 9.43 10.54
C SER A 75 17.78 9.46 11.30
N LEU A 76 18.69 8.53 11.00
CA LEU A 76 20.03 8.47 11.60
C LEU A 76 21.03 9.40 10.90
N ARG A 77 20.70 9.95 9.73
CA ARG A 77 21.57 10.89 9.03
C ARG A 77 21.76 12.17 9.86
N THR A 78 23.01 12.54 10.10
CA THR A 78 23.35 13.81 10.75
C THR A 78 23.14 14.99 9.79
N GLY A 79 22.61 16.11 10.27
CA GLY A 79 22.32 17.31 9.46
C GLY A 79 20.83 17.65 9.37
N ALA A 80 20.37 18.08 8.18
CA ALA A 80 18.97 18.48 7.98
C ALA A 80 17.99 17.33 8.23
N GLU A 81 16.93 17.59 8.99
CA GLU A 81 15.91 16.59 9.32
C GLU A 81 15.28 15.98 8.05
N PRO A 82 15.28 14.64 7.90
CA PRO A 82 14.63 14.00 6.78
C PRO A 82 13.10 14.12 6.91
N VAL A 83 12.44 14.55 5.83
CA VAL A 83 10.98 14.51 5.70
C VAL A 83 10.51 13.06 5.60
N ASN A 84 11.28 12.21 4.90
CA ASN A 84 10.96 10.80 4.69
C ASN A 84 11.78 9.89 5.62
N SER A 85 11.53 9.96 6.94
CA SER A 85 12.35 9.30 7.97
C SER A 85 12.55 7.79 7.81
N ASN A 86 11.61 7.10 7.15
CA ASN A 86 11.58 5.64 7.08
C ASN A 86 12.32 5.06 5.87
N TRP A 87 13.01 5.90 5.09
CA TRP A 87 13.82 5.39 3.99
C TRP A 87 15.07 4.69 4.50
N THR A 88 15.44 3.61 3.84
CA THR A 88 16.67 2.88 4.13
C THR A 88 17.77 3.37 3.19
N GLY A 89 18.91 3.71 3.75
CA GLY A 89 20.12 4.03 3.03
C GLY A 89 21.20 2.98 3.28
N VAL A 90 22.08 2.80 2.30
CA VAL A 90 23.29 2.01 2.43
C VAL A 90 24.48 2.95 2.36
N THR A 91 25.41 2.81 3.29
CA THR A 91 26.67 3.55 3.29
C THR A 91 27.86 2.60 3.14
N ASP A 92 28.91 3.12 2.49
CA ASP A 92 30.21 2.48 2.44
C ASP A 92 30.99 2.82 3.71
N VAL A 93 31.47 1.80 4.43
CA VAL A 93 32.32 1.95 5.64
C VAL A 93 33.77 1.56 5.40
N SER A 94 34.18 1.46 4.13
CA SER A 94 35.57 1.22 3.76
C SER A 94 36.47 2.39 4.22
N PRO A 95 37.71 2.11 4.67
CA PRO A 95 38.64 3.16 5.10
C PRO A 95 38.89 4.25 4.04
N SER A 96 38.82 3.90 2.75
CA SER A 96 38.96 4.85 1.65
C SER A 96 37.74 5.75 1.48
N ALA A 97 36.51 5.25 1.69
CA ALA A 97 35.28 6.04 1.59
C ALA A 97 35.06 6.98 2.79
N LEU A 98 35.70 6.69 3.93
CA LEU A 98 35.59 7.45 5.18
C LEU A 98 36.68 8.52 5.35
N THR A 99 37.50 8.79 4.32
CA THR A 99 38.50 9.88 4.36
C THR A 99 37.90 11.17 3.78
N PRO A 100 37.94 12.31 4.50
CA PRO A 100 38.60 12.56 5.79
C PRO A 100 37.77 12.18 7.03
N ASP A 101 36.45 12.03 6.94
CA ASP A 101 35.57 11.75 8.09
C ASP A 101 34.41 10.80 7.73
N ALA A 102 33.84 10.13 8.76
CA ALA A 102 32.65 9.29 8.56
C ALA A 102 31.41 10.05 8.03
N LYS A 103 31.38 11.37 8.16
CA LYS A 103 30.31 12.23 7.62
C LYS A 103 30.38 12.42 6.11
N SER A 104 31.52 12.14 5.46
CA SER A 104 31.66 12.26 4.00
C SER A 104 31.21 11.01 3.24
N ALA A 105 30.85 9.93 3.94
CA ALA A 105 30.39 8.70 3.33
C ALA A 105 29.12 8.94 2.49
N GLN A 106 29.17 8.50 1.23
CA GLN A 106 28.04 8.61 0.32
C GLN A 106 26.96 7.60 0.70
N ILE A 107 25.72 8.07 0.86
CA ILE A 107 24.56 7.25 1.19
C ILE A 107 23.75 6.99 -0.08
N SER A 108 23.59 5.72 -0.43
CA SER A 108 22.69 5.27 -1.49
C SER A 108 21.34 4.89 -0.89
N TRP A 109 20.28 5.66 -1.18
CA TRP A 109 18.95 5.33 -0.68
C TRP A 109 18.29 4.22 -1.50
N LEU A 110 17.76 3.22 -0.81
CA LEU A 110 17.07 2.07 -1.40
C LEU A 110 15.58 2.38 -1.63
N VAL A 111 15.35 3.38 -2.47
CA VAL A 111 14.02 3.80 -2.89
C VAL A 111 14.04 4.12 -4.39
N SER A 112 12.93 3.91 -5.07
CA SER A 112 12.78 4.27 -6.47
C SER A 112 12.99 5.77 -6.70
N GLY A 113 13.65 6.14 -7.80
CA GLY A 113 13.84 7.54 -8.21
C GLY A 113 15.27 7.82 -8.68
N ASP A 114 15.45 8.94 -9.38
CA ASP A 114 16.79 9.45 -9.70
C ASP A 114 17.31 10.29 -8.53
N LYS A 115 18.46 9.90 -7.97
CA LYS A 115 19.12 10.55 -6.82
C LYS A 115 18.14 10.95 -5.70
N PRO A 116 17.46 9.99 -5.09
CA PRO A 116 16.52 10.25 -4.00
C PRO A 116 17.19 11.02 -2.85
N ASP A 117 16.50 12.05 -2.34
CA ASP A 117 16.91 12.82 -1.17
C ASP A 117 15.81 12.76 -0.10
N PRO A 118 16.08 12.24 1.11
CA PRO A 118 15.10 12.12 2.18
C PRO A 118 14.64 13.47 2.75
N VAL A 119 15.35 14.58 2.49
CA VAL A 119 14.93 15.94 2.89
C VAL A 119 13.88 16.50 1.93
N LYS A 120 13.81 16.00 0.70
CA LYS A 120 12.85 16.47 -0.30
C LYS A 120 11.43 16.09 0.12
N THR A 121 10.57 17.09 0.25
CA THR A 121 9.13 16.89 0.42
C THR A 121 8.55 16.26 -0.85
N LEU A 122 7.91 15.12 -0.69
CA LEU A 122 7.25 14.41 -1.77
C LEU A 122 5.75 14.65 -1.75
N THR A 123 5.17 14.95 -2.91
CA THR A 123 3.73 15.07 -3.07
C THR A 123 3.14 13.74 -3.54
N ARG A 124 2.22 13.18 -2.74
CA ARG A 124 1.50 11.95 -3.07
C ARG A 124 0.75 12.12 -4.39
N SER A 125 0.87 11.10 -5.23
CA SER A 125 0.17 11.01 -6.49
C SER A 125 -1.27 10.53 -6.27
N THR A 126 -2.24 11.36 -6.68
CA THR A 126 -3.68 11.06 -6.62
C THR A 126 -4.21 10.56 -7.96
N GLN A 127 -3.55 10.91 -9.07
CA GLN A 127 -3.90 10.50 -10.44
C GLN A 127 -2.65 10.20 -11.27
N MET A 128 -2.86 9.55 -12.42
CA MET A 128 -1.81 9.32 -13.42
C MET A 128 -1.21 10.67 -13.84
N ASN A 129 0.08 10.88 -13.57
CA ASN A 129 0.87 12.09 -13.84
C ASN A 129 0.64 13.30 -12.93
N GLN A 130 -0.08 13.16 -11.82
CA GLN A 130 -0.15 14.20 -10.80
C GLN A 130 0.65 13.75 -9.58
N GLY A 131 1.71 14.46 -9.22
CA GLY A 131 2.53 14.18 -8.04
C GLY A 131 3.73 13.26 -8.29
N ASP A 132 4.73 13.43 -7.42
CA ASP A 132 6.09 12.90 -7.58
C ASP A 132 6.31 11.57 -6.85
N ALA A 133 5.36 11.13 -6.02
CA ALA A 133 5.51 9.92 -5.22
C ALA A 133 4.25 9.05 -5.16
N LEU A 134 4.44 7.74 -5.07
CA LEU A 134 3.38 6.78 -4.80
C LEU A 134 3.36 6.45 -3.32
N LYS A 135 2.15 6.36 -2.75
CA LYS A 135 1.95 5.86 -1.39
C LYS A 135 2.05 4.34 -1.38
N LEU A 136 3.04 3.81 -0.66
CA LEU A 136 3.26 2.37 -0.53
C LEU A 136 2.62 1.78 0.73
N ALA A 137 2.65 2.53 1.83
CA ALA A 137 2.08 2.10 3.11
C ALA A 137 1.59 3.29 3.94
N THR A 138 0.80 3.00 4.97
CA THR A 138 0.46 3.92 6.07
C THR A 138 0.89 3.27 7.36
N PHE A 139 1.54 4.01 8.24
CA PHE A 139 1.96 3.54 9.56
C PHE A 139 1.42 4.47 10.64
N ASN A 140 1.10 3.94 11.81
CA ASN A 140 0.71 4.73 12.96
C ASN A 140 1.98 5.21 13.67
N THR A 141 2.18 6.52 13.75
CA THR A 141 3.29 7.13 14.52
C THR A 141 2.88 7.42 15.97
N SER A 142 1.58 7.46 16.24
CA SER A 142 0.96 7.55 17.56
C SER A 142 -0.47 6.99 17.51
N SER A 143 -1.14 6.86 18.65
CA SER A 143 -2.52 6.33 18.73
C SER A 143 -3.56 7.12 17.91
N THR A 144 -3.25 8.38 17.57
CA THR A 144 -4.11 9.30 16.81
C THR A 144 -3.48 9.83 15.53
N THR A 145 -2.22 9.46 15.23
CA THR A 145 -1.47 10.03 14.10
C THR A 145 -0.94 8.93 13.21
N THR A 146 -1.26 9.04 11.93
CA THR A 146 -0.71 8.22 10.86
C THR A 146 0.34 9.01 10.09
N ALA A 147 1.30 8.31 9.51
CA ALA A 147 2.17 8.86 8.50
C ALA A 147 2.25 7.90 7.30
N ASP A 148 2.44 8.50 6.13
CA ASP A 148 2.42 7.80 4.86
C ASP A 148 3.85 7.50 4.42
N LEU A 149 4.08 6.26 3.98
CA LEU A 149 5.32 5.88 3.33
C LEU A 149 5.19 6.23 1.84
N LEU A 150 5.89 7.28 1.44
CA LEU A 150 5.96 7.73 0.07
C LEU A 150 7.28 7.28 -0.57
N ALA A 151 7.21 6.83 -1.82
CA ALA A 151 8.37 6.52 -2.64
C ALA A 151 8.28 7.28 -3.97
N PRO A 152 9.37 7.89 -4.47
CA PRO A 152 9.35 8.60 -5.74
C PRO A 152 8.92 7.68 -6.89
N VAL A 153 8.12 8.23 -7.79
CA VAL A 153 7.51 7.46 -8.87
C VAL A 153 8.43 7.37 -10.08
N VAL A 154 8.51 6.17 -10.66
CA VAL A 154 9.21 5.93 -11.92
C VAL A 154 8.16 5.66 -13.00
N ASN A 155 8.21 6.45 -14.06
CA ASN A 155 7.31 6.34 -15.20
C ASN A 155 7.94 5.43 -16.26
N VAL A 156 7.15 4.51 -16.81
CA VAL A 156 7.53 3.66 -17.94
C VAL A 156 6.64 3.99 -19.11
N THR A 157 7.27 4.42 -20.20
CA THR A 157 6.60 4.71 -21.45
C THR A 157 7.22 3.85 -22.53
N GLN A 158 6.49 2.83 -22.99
CA GLN A 158 6.87 2.01 -24.15
C GLN A 158 5.75 2.13 -25.20
N GLY A 159 5.97 3.00 -26.19
CA GLY A 159 4.95 3.35 -27.18
C GLY A 159 3.69 3.91 -26.51
N ASN A 160 2.54 3.29 -26.76
CA ASN A 160 1.26 3.67 -26.15
C ASN A 160 1.05 3.13 -24.74
N ASN A 161 1.90 2.21 -24.27
CA ASN A 161 1.78 1.64 -22.93
C ASN A 161 2.44 2.57 -21.91
N LYS A 162 1.61 3.14 -21.04
CA LYS A 162 2.04 3.98 -19.92
C LYS A 162 1.86 3.22 -18.62
N GLY A 163 2.95 3.01 -17.90
CA GLY A 163 2.99 2.39 -16.58
C GLY A 163 3.70 3.29 -15.60
N ARG A 164 3.42 3.09 -14.31
CA ARG A 164 4.14 3.73 -13.22
C ARG A 164 4.37 2.69 -12.15
N PHE A 165 5.53 2.77 -11.51
CA PHE A 165 5.83 1.94 -10.36
C PHE A 165 6.68 2.73 -9.37
N ALA A 166 6.68 2.27 -8.13
CA ALA A 166 7.56 2.74 -7.09
C ALA A 166 7.93 1.54 -6.22
N TRP A 167 9.09 1.59 -5.60
CA TRP A 167 9.56 0.58 -4.68
C TRP A 167 10.36 1.23 -3.56
N TRP A 168 10.37 0.55 -2.43
CA TRP A 168 11.12 0.91 -1.24
C TRP A 168 11.57 -0.37 -0.58
N ILE A 169 12.77 -0.36 -0.02
CA ILE A 169 13.31 -1.46 0.75
C ILE A 169 13.40 -0.99 2.19
N GLY A 170 12.66 -1.66 3.07
CA GLY A 170 12.77 -1.46 4.51
C GLY A 170 13.88 -2.32 5.09
N ASP A 171 14.72 -1.71 5.91
CA ASP A 171 15.60 -2.46 6.80
C ASP A 171 14.82 -2.90 8.04
N GLU A 172 14.68 -4.22 8.16
CA GLU A 172 13.97 -4.87 9.25
C GLU A 172 14.81 -5.05 10.51
N GLY A 173 16.12 -4.74 10.45
CA GLY A 173 17.01 -4.65 11.60
C GLY A 173 16.62 -3.54 12.60
N THR A 174 15.68 -2.67 12.21
CA THR A 174 15.13 -1.59 13.05
C THR A 174 13.66 -1.81 13.48
N LYS A 175 13.13 -3.05 13.35
CA LYS A 175 11.78 -3.40 13.85
C LYS A 175 11.55 -2.79 15.23
N ALA A 176 10.51 -1.97 15.32
CA ALA A 176 10.12 -1.30 16.55
C ALA A 176 9.95 -2.35 17.66
N ARG A 177 10.83 -2.29 18.66
CA ARG A 177 10.58 -2.93 19.93
C ARG A 177 9.40 -2.17 20.56
N VAL A 178 8.27 -2.86 20.67
CA VAL A 178 7.01 -2.36 21.27
C VAL A 178 7.20 -2.00 22.76
N ASP A 179 8.36 -2.34 23.31
CA ASP A 179 8.72 -2.12 24.69
C ASP A 179 9.39 -0.78 24.98
N ILE A 180 9.72 0.15 24.04
CA ILE A 180 10.46 1.42 24.38
C ILE A 180 10.02 2.74 23.62
N ALA A 181 9.75 3.87 24.32
CA ALA A 181 9.27 5.20 23.90
C ALA A 181 10.40 6.24 23.61
N LYS A 182 10.07 7.26 22.81
CA LYS A 182 10.97 8.36 22.38
C LYS A 182 11.08 9.47 23.46
N PRO A 183 12.29 9.98 23.78
CA PRO A 183 12.44 11.18 24.61
C PRO A 183 11.76 12.41 23.97
N GLN A 184 11.02 13.19 24.76
CA GLN A 184 10.30 14.38 24.29
C GLN A 184 11.16 15.65 24.17
N ALA A 185 12.47 15.58 24.41
CA ALA A 185 13.34 16.73 24.26
C ALA A 185 13.61 17.00 22.76
N VAL A 186 13.04 18.09 22.25
CA VAL A 186 13.41 18.70 20.97
C VAL A 186 14.14 20.02 21.30
N PRO A 187 15.30 20.29 20.70
CA PRO A 187 16.02 19.48 19.70
C PRO A 187 16.95 18.44 20.34
N ALA A 188 16.90 17.20 19.85
CA ALA A 188 17.86 16.17 20.22
C ALA A 188 19.20 16.44 19.49
N SER A 189 20.28 16.51 20.24
CA SER A 189 21.64 16.61 19.70
C SER A 189 22.02 15.37 18.86
N ASP A 190 22.96 15.50 17.93
CA ASP A 190 23.44 14.40 17.08
C ASP A 190 23.85 13.15 17.90
N ARG A 191 24.40 13.36 19.11
CA ARG A 191 24.79 12.28 20.03
C ARG A 191 23.58 11.54 20.60
N GLU A 192 22.51 12.25 20.94
CA GLU A 192 21.27 11.66 21.46
C GLU A 192 20.55 10.86 20.37
N ARG A 193 20.63 11.30 19.10
CA ARG A 193 20.12 10.53 17.96
C ARG A 193 20.85 9.21 17.77
N LEU A 194 22.19 9.25 17.75
CA LEU A 194 23.05 8.07 17.64
C LEU A 194 22.85 7.08 18.82
N ALA A 195 22.68 7.60 20.03
CA ALA A 195 22.37 6.78 21.21
C ALA A 195 20.99 6.11 21.08
N SER A 196 19.98 6.86 20.63
CA SER A 196 18.61 6.33 20.44
C SER A 196 18.48 5.29 19.32
N SER A 197 19.43 5.24 18.38
CA SER A 197 19.49 4.22 17.33
C SER A 197 20.25 2.95 17.71
N GLN A 198 21.16 3.03 18.69
CA GLN A 198 22.03 1.91 19.09
C GLN A 198 21.43 1.09 20.22
N SER A 199 20.62 1.70 21.08
CA SER A 199 19.89 0.99 22.11
C SER A 199 18.61 1.74 22.49
N ALA A 200 17.64 0.96 22.91
CA ALA A 200 16.36 1.45 23.38
C ALA A 200 16.52 1.92 24.84
N LEU A 201 16.16 3.18 25.14
CA LEU A 201 16.41 3.81 26.44
C LEU A 201 15.27 3.66 27.49
N GLU A 202 13.98 3.48 27.13
CA GLU A 202 12.86 3.21 28.09
C GLU A 202 11.49 2.82 27.47
N GLY A 203 10.73 1.86 28.03
CA GLY A 203 9.25 1.65 27.96
C GLY A 203 8.34 2.28 26.87
N GLY A 204 7.87 1.57 25.83
CA GLY A 204 7.13 2.04 24.64
C GLY A 204 5.66 1.69 24.64
N PHE A 205 5.24 0.95 25.66
CA PHE A 205 3.84 0.62 25.94
C PHE A 205 2.97 1.86 26.18
N SER A 206 3.56 3.02 26.52
CA SER A 206 2.87 4.31 26.71
C SER A 206 2.27 4.88 25.41
N LYS A 207 2.84 4.54 24.25
CA LYS A 207 2.38 5.01 22.93
C LYS A 207 1.22 4.18 22.35
N LEU A 208 0.98 2.99 22.89
CA LEU A 208 -0.07 2.08 22.45
C LEU A 208 -1.45 2.42 23.04
N GLY A 209 -1.51 3.17 24.15
CA GLY A 209 -2.76 3.66 24.75
C GLY A 209 -3.85 2.59 24.94
N GLY A 210 -5.10 3.03 25.07
CA GLY A 210 -6.29 2.16 25.16
C GLY A 210 -6.63 1.37 23.89
N ASN A 211 -5.74 1.33 22.90
CA ASN A 211 -5.96 0.67 21.61
C ASN A 211 -5.95 -0.87 21.72
N TRP A 212 -5.53 -1.41 22.87
CA TRP A 212 -5.75 -2.82 23.25
C TRP A 212 -7.25 -3.18 23.34
N SER A 213 -8.15 -2.21 23.52
CA SER A 213 -9.60 -2.43 23.45
C SER A 213 -10.09 -2.92 22.08
N LYS A 214 -9.33 -2.68 21.00
CA LYS A 214 -9.63 -3.22 19.66
C LYS A 214 -9.26 -4.70 19.51
N LEU A 215 -8.41 -5.21 20.40
CA LEU A 215 -8.07 -6.62 20.54
C LEU A 215 -8.83 -7.28 21.69
N ALA A 216 -9.59 -6.51 22.48
CA ALA A 216 -10.46 -7.06 23.48
C ALA A 216 -11.51 -7.96 22.78
N PRO A 217 -11.88 -9.09 23.38
CA PRO A 217 -12.93 -9.94 22.84
C PRO A 217 -14.17 -9.09 22.55
N ALA A 218 -14.70 -9.18 21.33
CA ALA A 218 -15.94 -8.48 20.99
C ALA A 218 -17.03 -8.91 21.97
N PRO A 219 -17.89 -7.99 22.46
CA PRO A 219 -19.06 -8.36 23.25
C PRO A 219 -19.86 -9.43 22.50
N VAL A 220 -20.31 -10.45 23.23
CA VAL A 220 -21.03 -11.60 22.66
C VAL A 220 -22.14 -11.10 21.73
N GLY A 221 -22.02 -11.41 20.43
CA GLY A 221 -22.99 -11.01 19.40
C GLY A 221 -22.59 -9.87 18.45
N SER A 222 -21.44 -9.21 18.63
CA SER A 222 -21.02 -8.08 17.78
C SER A 222 -19.59 -8.23 17.23
N ILE A 223 -19.31 -9.33 16.52
CA ILE A 223 -18.05 -9.44 15.78
C ILE A 223 -18.12 -8.56 14.54
N ASP A 224 -17.40 -7.45 14.55
CA ASP A 224 -17.15 -6.64 13.37
C ASP A 224 -16.22 -7.41 12.41
N LYS A 225 -16.83 -8.13 11.47
CA LYS A 225 -16.13 -8.95 10.48
C LYS A 225 -15.29 -8.12 9.50
N THR A 226 -15.45 -6.79 9.48
CA THR A 226 -14.66 -5.89 8.62
C THR A 226 -13.34 -5.46 9.28
N ALA A 227 -13.24 -5.58 10.61
CA ALA A 227 -12.01 -5.33 11.38
C ALA A 227 -11.11 -6.57 11.53
N LEU A 228 -11.62 -7.75 11.13
CA LEU A 228 -10.81 -8.95 11.06
C LEU A 228 -9.83 -8.79 9.89
N ILE A 229 -8.53 -8.73 10.18
CA ILE A 229 -7.48 -8.92 9.19
C ILE A 229 -7.52 -10.40 8.77
N SER A 230 -8.54 -10.80 8.01
CA SER A 230 -8.46 -12.01 7.22
C SER A 230 -7.68 -11.64 5.96
N MET A 231 -6.61 -12.37 5.68
CA MET A 231 -6.02 -12.42 4.35
C MET A 231 -7.03 -13.09 3.41
N GLN A 232 -8.12 -12.40 3.08
CA GLN A 232 -9.02 -12.78 2.01
C GLN A 232 -8.73 -11.88 0.83
N THR A 233 -8.21 -12.51 -0.21
CA THR A 233 -8.07 -12.01 -1.57
C THR A 233 -9.13 -10.97 -1.92
N ALA A 234 -8.68 -9.74 -2.18
CA ALA A 234 -9.51 -8.68 -2.72
C ALA A 234 -10.16 -9.14 -4.04
N TRP A 235 -11.43 -9.52 -3.97
CA TRP A 235 -12.37 -9.58 -5.09
C TRP A 235 -13.59 -8.74 -4.70
N PRO A 236 -14.03 -7.78 -5.53
CA PRO A 236 -15.16 -6.94 -5.19
C PRO A 236 -16.46 -7.75 -5.32
N ALA A 237 -17.14 -8.00 -4.20
CA ALA A 237 -18.45 -8.63 -4.22
C ALA A 237 -19.50 -7.59 -4.63
N CYS A 238 -20.12 -7.81 -5.79
CA CYS A 238 -21.40 -7.21 -6.15
C CYS A 238 -22.47 -7.65 -5.15
N GLU A 239 -23.28 -6.68 -4.74
CA GLU A 239 -24.40 -6.82 -3.82
C GLU A 239 -25.57 -7.52 -4.54
N CYS A 240 -25.89 -8.76 -4.15
CA CYS A 240 -27.12 -9.44 -4.55
C CYS A 240 -27.94 -9.77 -3.30
N HIS A 241 -29.07 -9.09 -3.19
CA HIS A 241 -30.07 -9.24 -2.14
C HIS A 241 -30.87 -10.54 -2.34
N HIS A 242 -30.73 -11.52 -1.44
CA HIS A 242 -31.73 -12.57 -1.29
C HIS A 242 -32.07 -12.81 0.18
N ARG A 243 -33.27 -12.32 0.51
CA ARG A 243 -34.05 -12.52 1.71
C ARG A 243 -34.42 -13.99 1.86
N TRP A 244 -33.99 -14.63 2.95
CA TRP A 244 -34.49 -15.94 3.38
C TRP A 244 -35.18 -15.79 4.74
N HIS A 245 -36.50 -16.04 4.73
CA HIS A 245 -37.33 -16.26 5.90
C HIS A 245 -37.02 -17.65 6.45
N GLU A 246 -36.74 -17.77 7.75
CA GLU A 246 -36.89 -19.04 8.46
C GLU A 246 -37.38 -18.75 9.89
N SER A 247 -38.67 -19.00 10.10
CA SER A 247 -39.35 -19.00 11.39
C SER A 247 -39.22 -20.37 12.03
N ARG A 248 -38.56 -20.49 13.19
CA ARG A 248 -38.86 -21.56 14.16
C ARG A 248 -38.72 -21.06 15.59
N SER A 249 -39.88 -20.86 16.19
CA SER A 249 -40.15 -20.87 17.63
C SER A 249 -39.89 -22.26 18.21
N PHE A 250 -39.22 -22.35 19.36
CA PHE A 250 -39.56 -23.33 20.41
C PHE A 250 -39.21 -22.73 21.80
N PRO A 251 -40.05 -22.97 22.84
CA PRO A 251 -40.01 -22.27 24.11
C PRO A 251 -39.21 -23.01 25.20
N ASP A 252 -38.99 -22.27 26.28
CA ASP A 252 -38.30 -22.63 27.52
C ASP A 252 -38.73 -23.96 28.13
N LEU A 253 -37.73 -24.74 28.57
CA LEU A 253 -37.64 -25.44 29.87
C LEU A 253 -36.16 -25.68 30.19
#